data_AF-A0A919F043-F1
#
_entry.id   AF-A0A919F043-F1
#
_cell.length_a   1.000
_cell.length_b   1.000
_cell.length_c   1.000
_cell.angle_alpha   90.00
_cell.angle_beta   90.00
_cell.angle_gamma   90.00
#
_symmetry.space_group_name_H-M   'P 1'
#
loop_
_entity.id
_entity.type
_entity.pdbx_description
1 polymer ?
#
loop_
_entity_poly.entity_id
_entity_poly.type
_entity_poly.pdbx_seq_one_letter_code
_entity_poly.pdbx_strand_id
1 'polypeptide(L)'
;MRDDFADLARRALRDAGYSMKAAAREMHYDPAYLSRVLNGKQRPSKKLAHALDCLTGAGGALAGTVLDDDDASRVARSSANPSRLDAGTVDALAGVLAAYRRLDDSAQPRSVIPATMVQMREVTRMLKEARGPHRDRLSDVASEWVQFAGWLFAQTGEYVEGVRLLNEAVELADETGNGTLAAQALNFKGYIARQQGRPQGIARWFGAAANTPGAHPAQRIGDYLQAAGGLAEMGEHDAALRTAEQAEKLMDKAAVLSPPETAYWLTPNFNRLNMGLCTLALGRYSEAADHLRTGLAGLPDELKDAPWAWEHKEALRRAVEAA
;
A
#
# COMPACT_ATOMS: atom_id res chain seq x y z
N MET A 1 17.43 5.47 -12.42
CA MET A 1 16.37 4.46 -12.22
C MET A 1 16.66 3.23 -13.08
N ARG A 2 16.79 2.05 -12.46
CA ARG A 2 16.95 0.79 -13.19
C ARG A 2 15.58 0.36 -13.70
N ASP A 3 15.53 -0.19 -14.91
CA ASP A 3 14.30 -0.73 -15.48
C ASP A 3 13.98 -2.06 -14.77
N ASP A 4 13.18 -1.99 -13.71
CA ASP A 4 12.82 -3.13 -12.87
C ASP A 4 11.66 -3.95 -13.44
N PHE A 5 11.06 -3.51 -14.56
CA PHE A 5 10.01 -4.22 -15.27
C PHE A 5 10.41 -5.67 -15.55
N ALA A 6 11.66 -5.89 -15.98
CA ALA A 6 12.17 -7.22 -16.31
C ALA A 6 12.17 -8.17 -15.09
N ASP A 7 12.47 -7.67 -13.89
CA ASP A 7 12.43 -8.48 -12.66
C ASP A 7 11.00 -8.73 -12.22
N LEU A 8 10.16 -7.70 -12.22
CA LEU A 8 8.73 -7.80 -11.90
C LEU A 8 8.00 -8.78 -12.82
N ALA A 9 8.17 -8.65 -14.14
CA ALA A 9 7.55 -9.53 -15.12
C ALA A 9 8.01 -10.98 -14.97
N ARG A 10 9.29 -11.24 -14.70
CA ARG A 10 9.79 -12.61 -14.43
C ARG A 10 9.13 -13.22 -13.20
N ARG A 11 8.97 -12.43 -12.14
CA ARG A 11 8.36 -12.91 -10.89
C ARG A 11 6.86 -13.13 -11.05
N ALA A 12 6.15 -12.19 -11.68
CA ALA A 12 4.73 -12.31 -11.98
C ALA A 12 4.42 -13.54 -12.85
N LEU A 13 5.25 -13.81 -13.88
CA LEU A 13 5.11 -15.03 -14.68
C LEU A 13 5.27 -16.31 -13.85
N ARG A 14 6.28 -16.34 -12.98
CA ARG A 14 6.52 -17.50 -12.11
C ARG A 14 5.37 -17.70 -11.13
N ASP A 15 4.86 -16.63 -10.55
CA ASP A 15 3.75 -16.67 -9.59
C ASP A 15 2.45 -17.12 -10.29
N ALA A 16 2.27 -16.77 -11.57
CA ALA A 16 1.20 -17.27 -12.43
C ALA A 16 1.47 -18.67 -13.03
N GLY A 17 2.56 -19.34 -12.65
CA GLY A 17 2.88 -20.71 -13.08
C GLY A 17 3.46 -20.84 -14.50
N TYR A 18 3.86 -19.73 -15.13
CA TYR A 18 4.43 -19.74 -16.47
C TYR A 18 5.96 -19.83 -16.46
N SER A 19 6.49 -20.74 -17.28
CA SER A 19 7.88 -20.62 -17.75
C SER A 19 7.99 -19.57 -18.85
N MET A 20 9.16 -18.98 -19.06
CA MET A 20 9.40 -18.02 -20.16
C MET A 20 9.01 -18.60 -21.54
N LYS A 21 9.33 -19.88 -21.79
CA LYS A 21 8.97 -20.52 -23.08
C LYS A 21 7.46 -20.71 -23.22
N ALA A 22 6.78 -21.08 -22.14
CA ALA A 22 5.32 -21.22 -22.14
C ALA A 22 4.65 -19.86 -22.37
N ALA A 23 5.10 -18.82 -21.67
CA ALA A 23 4.62 -17.44 -21.83
C ALA A 23 4.83 -16.92 -23.26
N ALA A 24 6.02 -17.15 -23.85
CA ALA A 24 6.29 -16.76 -25.24
C ALA A 24 5.33 -17.41 -26.22
N ARG A 25 5.05 -18.71 -26.04
CA ARG A 25 4.10 -19.46 -26.86
C ARG A 25 2.67 -18.92 -26.70
N GLU A 26 2.24 -18.71 -25.46
CA GLU A 26 0.89 -18.24 -25.13
C GLU A 26 0.61 -16.85 -25.69
N MET A 27 1.55 -15.93 -25.54
CA MET A 27 1.41 -14.56 -26.06
C MET A 27 1.79 -14.42 -27.55
N HIS A 28 2.16 -15.52 -28.22
CA HIS A 28 2.65 -15.54 -29.60
C HIS A 28 3.84 -14.58 -29.87
N TYR A 29 4.81 -14.53 -28.95
CA TYR A 29 6.05 -13.79 -29.11
C TYR A 29 7.24 -14.70 -29.42
N ASP A 30 8.23 -14.16 -30.13
CA ASP A 30 9.52 -14.82 -30.30
C ASP A 30 10.21 -15.05 -28.94
N PRO A 31 10.59 -16.30 -28.59
CA PRO A 31 11.23 -16.58 -27.30
C PRO A 31 12.55 -15.84 -27.08
N ALA A 32 13.31 -15.55 -28.14
CA ALA A 32 14.57 -14.81 -28.02
C ALA A 32 14.32 -13.33 -27.73
N TYR A 33 13.28 -12.72 -28.31
CA TYR A 33 12.82 -11.38 -27.97
C TYR A 33 12.35 -11.31 -26.51
N LEU A 34 11.46 -12.21 -26.08
CA LEU A 34 11.00 -12.24 -24.68
C LEU A 34 12.18 -12.41 -23.71
N SER A 35 13.13 -13.29 -24.04
CA SER A 35 14.33 -13.48 -23.23
C SER A 35 15.19 -12.22 -23.11
N ARG A 36 15.39 -11.46 -24.19
CA ARG A 36 16.15 -10.20 -24.12
C ARG A 36 15.47 -9.19 -23.21
N VAL A 37 14.14 -9.08 -23.30
CA VAL A 37 13.37 -8.16 -22.45
C VAL A 37 13.39 -8.58 -20.99
N LEU A 38 13.08 -9.84 -20.68
CA LEU A 38 13.05 -10.34 -19.29
C LEU A 38 14.42 -10.39 -18.62
N ASN A 39 15.51 -10.30 -19.38
CA ASN A 39 16.87 -10.15 -18.87
C ASN A 39 17.37 -8.69 -18.86
N GLY A 40 16.51 -7.71 -19.14
CA GLY A 40 16.87 -6.29 -19.16
C GLY A 40 17.83 -5.89 -20.28
N LYS A 41 18.02 -6.74 -21.29
CA LYS A 41 18.88 -6.47 -22.45
C LYS A 41 18.19 -5.64 -23.52
N GLN A 42 16.86 -5.54 -23.47
CA GLN A 42 16.06 -4.72 -24.37
C GLN A 42 14.83 -4.20 -23.63
N ARG A 43 14.43 -2.96 -23.91
CA ARG A 43 13.18 -2.40 -23.36
C ARG A 43 11.95 -3.14 -23.90
N PRO A 44 10.91 -3.36 -23.06
CA PRO A 44 9.65 -3.89 -23.53
C PRO A 44 8.98 -2.89 -24.50
N SER A 45 8.27 -3.41 -25.50
CA SER A 45 7.28 -2.60 -26.20
C SER A 45 6.03 -2.46 -25.32
N LYS A 46 5.24 -1.38 -25.48
CA LYS A 46 3.95 -1.23 -24.80
C LYS A 46 3.04 -2.44 -25.01
N LYS A 47 3.04 -3.00 -26.23
CA LYS A 47 2.27 -4.21 -26.56
C LYS A 47 2.73 -5.43 -25.77
N LEU A 48 4.05 -5.63 -25.61
CA LEU A 48 4.58 -6.74 -24.81
C LEU A 48 4.27 -6.56 -23.32
N ALA A 49 4.39 -5.34 -22.80
CA ALA A 49 4.06 -5.05 -21.40
C ALA A 49 2.60 -5.37 -21.08
N HIS A 50 1.67 -4.92 -21.94
CA HIS A 50 0.26 -5.28 -21.82
C HIS A 50 -0.01 -6.78 -21.99
N ALA A 51 0.67 -7.46 -22.91
CA ALA A 51 0.50 -8.90 -23.07
C ALA A 51 0.93 -9.68 -21.81
N LEU A 52 2.04 -9.25 -21.18
CA LEU A 52 2.49 -9.81 -19.90
C LEU A 52 1.49 -9.52 -18.78
N ASP A 53 0.96 -8.30 -18.67
CA ASP A 53 -0.10 -7.96 -17.71
C ASP A 53 -1.33 -8.85 -17.85
N CYS A 54 -1.83 -9.00 -19.09
CA CYS A 54 -2.99 -9.84 -19.36
C CYS A 54 -2.72 -11.30 -18.98
N LEU A 55 -1.53 -11.81 -19.31
CA LEU A 55 -1.17 -13.20 -19.02
C LEU A 55 -1.03 -13.47 -17.52
N THR A 56 -0.49 -12.52 -16.75
CA THR A 56 -0.28 -12.67 -15.30
C THR A 56 -1.48 -12.23 -14.47
N GLY A 57 -2.52 -11.65 -15.08
CA GLY A 57 -3.65 -11.07 -14.36
C GLY A 57 -3.31 -9.82 -13.57
N ALA A 58 -2.26 -9.08 -13.94
CA ALA A 58 -1.76 -7.93 -13.18
C ALA A 58 -2.54 -6.62 -13.43
N GLY A 59 -3.67 -6.67 -14.16
CA GLY A 59 -4.60 -5.53 -14.28
C GLY A 59 -4.00 -4.26 -14.91
N GLY A 60 -2.92 -4.36 -15.69
CA GLY A 60 -2.21 -3.20 -16.26
C GLY A 60 -1.15 -2.60 -15.33
N ALA A 61 -0.93 -3.17 -14.15
CA ALA A 61 0.04 -2.70 -13.19
C ALA A 61 1.48 -2.88 -13.68
N LEU A 62 1.82 -3.99 -14.36
CA LEU A 62 3.16 -4.21 -14.91
C LEU A 62 3.49 -3.18 -16.00
N ALA A 63 2.58 -2.93 -16.93
CA ALA A 63 2.74 -1.90 -17.97
C ALA A 63 2.83 -0.51 -17.36
N GLY A 64 2.10 -0.24 -16.28
CA GLY A 64 2.21 1.01 -15.52
C GLY A 64 3.59 1.23 -14.88
N THR A 65 4.41 0.19 -14.71
CA THR A 65 5.78 0.35 -14.21
C THR A 65 6.76 0.81 -15.29
N VAL A 66 6.37 0.76 -16.57
CA VAL A 66 7.19 1.17 -17.70
C VAL A 66 6.94 2.65 -18.02
N LEU A 67 7.95 3.47 -17.80
CA LEU A 67 7.93 4.87 -18.26
C LEU A 67 7.95 4.93 -19.79
N ASP A 68 7.25 5.91 -20.36
CA ASP A 68 7.44 6.24 -21.76
C ASP A 68 8.83 6.86 -22.01
N ASP A 69 9.21 7.03 -23.29
CA ASP A 69 10.56 7.45 -23.63
C ASP A 69 10.89 8.88 -23.14
N ASP A 70 9.89 9.75 -23.05
CA ASP A 70 10.04 11.13 -22.61
C ASP A 70 10.25 11.18 -21.09
N ASP A 71 9.40 10.49 -20.33
CA ASP A 71 9.52 10.39 -18.88
C ASP A 71 10.76 9.62 -18.46
N ALA A 72 11.10 8.53 -19.17
CA ALA A 72 12.33 7.79 -18.90
C ALA A 72 13.57 8.67 -19.10
N SER A 73 13.58 9.47 -20.17
CA SER A 73 14.66 10.43 -20.44
C SER A 73 14.70 11.55 -19.39
N ARG A 74 13.54 12.04 -18.97
CA ARG A 74 13.39 13.07 -17.93
C ARG A 74 13.91 12.58 -16.58
N VAL A 75 13.42 11.43 -16.11
CA VAL A 75 13.87 10.77 -14.87
C VAL A 75 15.37 10.48 -14.93
N ALA A 76 15.91 10.04 -16.07
CA ALA A 76 17.35 9.82 -16.22
C ALA A 76 18.16 11.12 -16.04
N ARG A 77 17.72 12.24 -16.64
CA ARG A 77 18.39 13.55 -16.47
C ARG A 77 18.34 14.03 -15.03
N SER A 78 17.18 13.99 -14.38
CA SER A 78 17.04 14.43 -12.99
C SER A 78 17.71 13.47 -12.01
N SER A 79 17.80 12.18 -12.31
CA SER A 79 18.57 11.21 -11.53
C SER A 79 20.07 11.50 -11.56
N ALA A 80 20.59 12.01 -12.69
CA ALA A 80 21.99 12.39 -12.85
C ALA A 80 22.31 13.78 -12.28
N ASN A 81 21.31 14.67 -12.19
CA ASN A 81 21.44 15.97 -11.56
C ASN A 81 20.19 16.34 -10.73
N PRO A 82 20.05 15.77 -9.52
CA PRO A 82 18.84 15.97 -8.70
C PRO A 82 18.61 17.43 -8.29
N SER A 83 19.66 18.25 -8.26
CA SER A 83 19.54 19.69 -7.97
C SER A 83 18.75 20.47 -9.03
N ARG A 84 18.53 19.89 -10.22
CA ARG A 84 17.71 20.43 -11.32
C ARG A 84 16.44 19.60 -11.56
N LEU A 85 15.92 18.97 -10.52
CA LEU A 85 14.63 18.28 -10.53
C LEU A 85 13.52 19.18 -11.12
N ASP A 86 12.67 18.62 -11.98
CA ASP A 86 11.49 19.28 -12.51
C ASP A 86 10.20 18.62 -11.99
N ALA A 87 9.06 19.32 -12.13
CA ALA A 87 7.75 18.81 -11.71
C ALA A 87 7.40 17.47 -12.39
N GLY A 88 7.65 17.35 -13.70
CA GLY A 88 7.32 16.14 -14.47
C GLY A 88 8.08 14.91 -14.00
N THR A 89 9.30 15.06 -13.48
CA THR A 89 10.04 13.95 -12.87
C THR A 89 9.32 13.46 -11.62
N VAL A 90 8.87 14.38 -10.75
CA VAL A 90 8.13 14.02 -9.55
C VAL A 90 6.83 13.30 -9.91
N ASP A 91 6.11 13.79 -10.93
CA ASP A 91 4.89 13.17 -11.43
C ASP A 91 5.14 11.75 -11.97
N ALA A 92 6.21 11.55 -12.75
CA ALA A 92 6.59 10.24 -13.27
C ALA A 92 6.97 9.25 -12.13
N LEU A 93 7.72 9.71 -11.13
CA LEU A 93 8.09 8.90 -9.96
C LEU A 93 6.86 8.49 -9.14
N ALA A 94 5.90 9.40 -8.97
CA ALA A 94 4.62 9.12 -8.31
C ALA A 94 3.76 8.14 -9.13
N GLY A 95 3.73 8.30 -10.46
CA GLY A 95 3.02 7.40 -11.37
C GLY A 95 3.54 5.95 -11.30
N VAL A 96 4.86 5.77 -11.26
CA VAL A 96 5.48 4.45 -11.08
C VAL A 96 5.09 3.86 -9.72
N LEU A 97 5.11 4.64 -8.63
CA LEU A 97 4.67 4.16 -7.32
C LEU A 97 3.20 3.71 -7.34
N ALA A 98 2.32 4.47 -7.98
CA ALA A 98 0.92 4.09 -8.13
C ALA A 98 0.75 2.76 -8.87
N ALA A 99 1.59 2.49 -9.89
CA ALA A 99 1.60 1.20 -10.57
C ALA A 99 2.08 0.06 -9.66
N TYR A 100 3.09 0.29 -8.83
CA TYR A 100 3.57 -0.70 -7.86
C TYR A 100 2.52 -1.04 -6.80
N ARG A 101 1.74 -0.05 -6.34
CA ARG A 101 0.63 -0.29 -5.41
C ARG A 101 -0.47 -1.15 -6.04
N ARG A 102 -0.83 -0.89 -7.30
CA ARG A 102 -1.77 -1.77 -8.03
C ARG A 102 -1.20 -3.17 -8.26
N LEU A 103 0.12 -3.30 -8.37
CA LEU A 103 0.76 -4.60 -8.50
C LEU A 103 0.67 -5.39 -7.18
N ASP A 104 0.73 -4.73 -6.02
CA ASP A 104 0.53 -5.37 -4.70
C ASP A 104 -0.86 -6.01 -4.56
N ASP A 105 -1.88 -5.46 -5.23
CA ASP A 105 -3.24 -6.01 -5.19
C ASP A 105 -3.36 -7.38 -5.90
N SER A 106 -2.44 -7.71 -6.80
CA SER A 106 -2.52 -8.91 -7.66
C SER A 106 -1.29 -9.83 -7.60
N ALA A 107 -0.12 -9.31 -7.23
CA ALA A 107 1.13 -10.05 -7.13
C ALA A 107 1.45 -10.42 -5.68
N GLN A 108 2.28 -11.45 -5.49
CA GLN A 108 2.75 -11.80 -4.15
C GLN A 108 3.70 -10.70 -3.62
N PRO A 109 3.54 -10.22 -2.37
CA PRO A 109 4.41 -9.16 -1.82
C PRO A 109 5.91 -9.49 -1.92
N ARG A 110 6.29 -10.75 -1.67
CA ARG A 110 7.69 -11.24 -1.81
C ARG A 110 8.27 -11.07 -3.21
N SER A 111 7.41 -11.06 -4.23
CA SER A 111 7.82 -10.84 -5.62
C SER A 111 8.03 -9.36 -5.94
N VAL A 112 7.36 -8.45 -5.24
CA VAL A 112 7.45 -7.01 -5.50
C VAL A 112 8.57 -6.34 -4.69
N ILE A 113 8.85 -6.83 -3.48
CA ILE A 113 9.84 -6.26 -2.54
C ILE A 113 11.19 -5.87 -3.19
N PRO A 114 11.88 -6.76 -3.96
CA PRO A 114 13.22 -6.43 -4.46
C PRO A 114 13.24 -5.21 -5.39
N ALA A 115 12.25 -5.10 -6.27
CA ALA A 115 12.09 -3.98 -7.18
C ALA A 115 11.68 -2.70 -6.43
N THR A 116 10.74 -2.81 -5.48
CA THR A 116 10.35 -1.68 -4.61
C THR A 116 11.56 -1.10 -3.88
N MET A 117 12.42 -1.96 -3.34
CA MET A 117 13.62 -1.52 -2.62
C MET A 117 14.64 -0.81 -3.53
N VAL A 118 14.72 -1.19 -4.81
CA VAL A 118 15.56 -0.48 -5.79
C VAL A 118 15.00 0.92 -6.06
N GLN A 119 13.70 1.01 -6.38
CA GLN A 119 13.03 2.29 -6.65
C GLN A 119 13.09 3.23 -5.45
N MET A 120 12.75 2.74 -4.26
CA MET A 120 12.82 3.49 -3.01
C MET A 120 14.21 4.07 -2.77
N ARG A 121 15.27 3.27 -2.91
CA ARG A 121 16.66 3.76 -2.74
C ARG A 121 17.04 4.83 -3.76
N GLU A 122 16.59 4.71 -5.00
CA GLU A 122 16.86 5.73 -6.02
C GLU A 122 16.14 7.04 -5.71
N VAL A 123 14.86 6.98 -5.33
CA VAL A 123 14.07 8.18 -4.98
C VAL A 123 14.63 8.87 -3.74
N THR A 124 14.98 8.12 -2.68
CA THR A 124 15.59 8.71 -1.49
C THR A 124 17.00 9.25 -1.76
N ARG A 125 17.78 8.62 -2.65
CA ARG A 125 19.07 9.16 -3.11
C ARG A 125 18.87 10.49 -3.85
N MET A 126 17.91 10.56 -4.77
CA MET A 126 17.59 11.80 -5.48
C MET A 126 17.16 12.91 -4.51
N LEU A 127 16.33 12.58 -3.51
CA LEU A 127 15.87 13.54 -2.50
C LEU A 127 17.03 14.18 -1.73
N LYS A 128 18.05 13.40 -1.35
CA LYS A 128 19.23 13.91 -0.60
C LYS A 128 19.99 15.01 -1.34
N GLU A 129 19.96 14.99 -2.68
CA GLU A 129 20.64 15.96 -3.53
C GLU A 129 19.69 16.99 -4.16
N ALA A 130 18.38 16.83 -3.97
CA ALA A 130 17.35 17.68 -4.56
C ALA A 130 17.37 19.07 -3.93
N ARG A 131 17.09 20.08 -4.76
CA ARG A 131 17.01 21.49 -4.35
C ARG A 131 15.85 22.17 -5.07
N GLY A 132 15.44 23.32 -4.54
CA GLY A 132 14.45 24.18 -5.19
C GLY A 132 12.99 23.72 -4.96
N PRO A 133 12.05 24.26 -5.76
CA PRO A 133 10.62 24.25 -5.44
C PRO A 133 9.95 22.86 -5.53
N HIS A 134 10.64 21.85 -6.03
CA HIS A 134 10.11 20.49 -6.19
C HIS A 134 10.64 19.50 -5.14
N ARG A 135 11.53 19.95 -4.24
CA ARG A 135 12.14 19.09 -3.20
C ARG A 135 11.10 18.53 -2.23
N ASP A 136 10.15 19.34 -1.79
CA ASP A 136 9.13 18.90 -0.83
C ASP A 136 8.17 17.90 -1.47
N ARG A 137 7.74 18.15 -2.72
CA ARG A 137 6.94 17.19 -3.48
C ARG A 137 7.69 15.86 -3.69
N LEU A 138 9.00 15.89 -3.91
CA LEU A 138 9.82 14.67 -3.96
C LEU A 138 9.94 13.99 -2.59
N SER A 139 9.98 14.77 -1.50
CA SER A 139 9.99 14.24 -0.13
C SER A 139 8.71 13.47 0.17
N ASP A 140 7.55 13.98 -0.24
CA ASP A 140 6.28 13.28 -0.13
C ASP A 140 6.31 11.95 -0.91
N VAL A 141 6.74 11.97 -2.17
CA VAL A 141 6.89 10.75 -2.99
C VAL A 141 7.90 9.76 -2.37
N ALA A 142 9.00 10.25 -1.80
CA ALA A 142 9.98 9.42 -1.11
C ALA A 142 9.39 8.78 0.16
N SER A 143 8.68 9.56 0.98
CA SER A 143 7.96 9.06 2.16
C SER A 143 7.00 7.95 1.73
N GLU A 144 6.23 8.16 0.68
CA GLU A 144 5.29 7.17 0.15
C GLU A 144 5.97 5.87 -0.34
N TRP A 145 7.12 5.96 -1.02
CA TRP A 145 7.91 4.78 -1.41
C TRP A 145 8.42 4.00 -0.19
N VAL A 146 8.90 4.71 0.83
CA VAL A 146 9.40 4.11 2.08
C VAL A 146 8.24 3.46 2.85
N GLN A 147 7.08 4.11 2.91
CA GLN A 147 5.85 3.54 3.48
C GLN A 147 5.43 2.27 2.76
N PHE A 148 5.41 2.29 1.43
CA PHE A 148 5.03 1.14 0.63
C PHE A 148 6.01 -0.04 0.82
N ALA A 149 7.32 0.22 0.87
CA ALA A 149 8.29 -0.81 1.22
C ALA A 149 8.03 -1.40 2.62
N GLY A 150 7.77 -0.54 3.61
CA GLY A 150 7.41 -0.97 4.97
C GLY A 150 6.14 -1.82 5.02
N TRP A 151 5.13 -1.47 4.23
CA TRP A 151 3.90 -2.25 4.06
C TRP A 151 4.16 -3.63 3.46
N LEU A 152 4.96 -3.74 2.40
CA LEU A 152 5.28 -5.04 1.80
C LEU A 152 5.99 -5.98 2.81
N PHE A 153 6.93 -5.47 3.60
CA PHE A 153 7.57 -6.26 4.67
C PHE A 153 6.59 -6.63 5.80
N ALA A 154 5.62 -5.75 6.11
CA ALA A 154 4.57 -6.08 7.07
C ALA A 154 3.72 -7.27 6.58
N GLN A 155 3.36 -7.30 5.30
CA GLN A 155 2.60 -8.40 4.69
C GLN A 155 3.37 -9.72 4.68
N THR A 156 4.71 -9.70 4.59
CA THR A 156 5.53 -10.93 4.61
C THR A 156 5.93 -11.41 6.00
N GLY A 157 5.52 -10.69 7.05
CA GLY A 157 5.86 -10.98 8.45
C GLY A 157 7.25 -10.49 8.88
N GLU A 158 7.95 -9.73 8.03
CA GLU A 158 9.28 -9.18 8.28
C GLU A 158 9.20 -7.87 9.07
N TYR A 159 8.56 -7.94 10.24
CA TYR A 159 8.10 -6.78 11.00
C TYR A 159 9.22 -5.84 11.47
N VAL A 160 10.42 -6.35 11.73
CA VAL A 160 11.55 -5.50 12.19
C VAL A 160 11.92 -4.49 11.10
N GLU A 161 12.07 -4.97 9.87
CA GLU A 161 12.40 -4.11 8.73
C GLU A 161 11.21 -3.22 8.35
N GLY A 162 9.98 -3.77 8.39
CA GLY A 162 8.76 -3.01 8.22
C GLY A 162 8.67 -1.81 9.16
N VAL A 163 8.87 -2.01 10.47
CA VAL A 163 8.86 -0.92 11.46
C VAL A 163 9.99 0.08 11.23
N ARG A 164 11.19 -0.38 10.86
CA ARG A 164 12.32 0.52 10.55
C ARG A 164 11.96 1.49 9.42
N LEU A 165 11.44 0.97 8.32
CA LEU A 165 11.01 1.77 7.17
C LEU A 165 9.84 2.69 7.53
N LEU A 166 8.85 2.21 8.27
CA LEU A 166 7.71 3.04 8.66
C LEU A 166 8.10 4.20 9.60
N ASN A 167 9.16 4.07 10.40
CA ASN A 167 9.70 5.21 11.15
C ASN A 167 10.36 6.24 10.22
N GLU A 168 11.19 5.79 9.27
CA GLU A 168 11.83 6.66 8.27
C GLU A 168 10.79 7.40 7.41
N ALA A 169 9.68 6.74 7.09
CA ALA A 169 8.55 7.36 6.40
C ALA A 169 7.89 8.50 7.19
N VAL A 170 7.71 8.34 8.51
CA VAL A 170 7.16 9.40 9.37
C VAL A 170 8.11 10.59 9.39
N GLU A 171 9.42 10.36 9.54
CA GLU A 171 10.43 11.42 9.51
C GLU A 171 10.36 12.23 8.20
N LEU A 172 10.27 11.55 7.05
CA LEU A 172 10.13 12.21 5.74
C LEU A 172 8.81 12.98 5.57
N ALA A 173 7.72 12.49 6.17
CA ALA A 173 6.42 13.18 6.13
C ALA A 173 6.41 14.42 7.03
N ASP A 174 7.07 14.35 8.19
CA ASP A 174 7.19 15.47 9.12
C ASP A 174 8.06 16.60 8.55
N GLU A 175 9.06 16.29 7.71
CA GLU A 175 9.86 17.30 6.99
C GLU A 175 9.01 18.26 6.14
N THR A 176 7.90 17.77 5.58
CA THR A 176 6.97 18.56 4.75
C THR A 176 5.69 18.94 5.48
N GLY A 177 5.53 18.54 6.74
CA GLY A 177 4.30 18.72 7.51
C GLY A 177 3.11 17.94 6.94
N ASN A 178 3.36 16.86 6.18
CA ASN A 178 2.32 16.07 5.52
C ASN A 178 1.68 15.07 6.49
N GLY A 179 0.69 15.56 7.24
CA GLY A 179 -0.02 14.78 8.25
C GLY A 179 -0.76 13.53 7.75
N THR A 180 -1.18 13.52 6.48
CA THR A 180 -1.83 12.35 5.86
C THR A 180 -0.85 11.21 5.66
N LEU A 181 0.38 11.52 5.24
CA LEU A 181 1.46 10.53 5.10
C LEU A 181 1.97 10.03 6.45
N ALA A 182 2.17 10.93 7.42
CA ALA A 182 2.57 10.55 8.77
C ALA A 182 1.54 9.63 9.44
N ALA A 183 0.24 9.95 9.32
CA ALA A 183 -0.83 9.12 9.86
C ALA A 183 -0.86 7.72 9.21
N GLN A 184 -0.67 7.63 7.89
CA GLN A 184 -0.68 6.34 7.19
C GLN A 184 0.48 5.44 7.62
N ALA A 185 1.68 5.99 7.82
CA ALA A 185 2.83 5.23 8.31
C ALA A 185 2.60 4.71 9.74
N LEU A 186 1.98 5.52 10.62
CA LEU A 186 1.58 5.12 11.97
C LEU A 186 0.49 4.05 11.96
N ASN A 187 -0.50 4.17 11.07
CA ASN A 187 -1.54 3.16 10.84
C ASN A 187 -0.92 1.79 10.51
N PHE A 188 0.07 1.75 9.60
CA PHE A 188 0.76 0.49 9.28
C PHE A 188 1.58 -0.08 10.45
N LYS A 189 2.10 0.75 11.36
CA LYS A 189 2.69 0.26 12.62
C LYS A 189 1.63 -0.35 13.55
N GLY A 190 0.43 0.23 13.58
CA GLY A 190 -0.74 -0.34 14.25
C GLY A 190 -1.12 -1.69 13.67
N TYR A 191 -1.14 -1.82 12.34
CA TYR A 191 -1.35 -3.09 11.65
C TYR A 191 -0.31 -4.14 12.06
N ILE A 192 0.98 -3.80 12.06
CA ILE A 192 2.05 -4.72 12.52
C ILE A 192 1.82 -5.16 13.98
N ALA A 193 1.48 -4.23 14.87
CA ALA A 193 1.18 -4.57 16.26
C ALA A 193 -0.02 -5.52 16.37
N ARG A 194 -1.03 -5.35 15.52
CA ARG A 194 -2.20 -6.22 15.42
C ARG A 194 -1.83 -7.63 14.95
N GLN A 195 -1.01 -7.74 13.90
CA GLN A 195 -0.51 -9.06 13.43
C GLN A 195 0.33 -9.79 14.50
N GLN A 196 0.96 -9.05 15.42
CA GLN A 196 1.74 -9.59 16.52
C GLN A 196 0.92 -9.88 17.79
N GLY A 197 -0.39 -9.61 17.80
CA GLY A 197 -1.25 -9.77 18.97
C GLY A 197 -0.84 -8.89 20.15
N ARG A 198 -0.41 -7.64 19.88
CA ARG A 198 0.09 -6.68 20.89
C ARG A 198 -0.93 -5.57 21.12
N PRO A 199 -1.95 -5.74 21.97
CA PRO A 199 -3.07 -4.82 22.07
C PRO A 199 -2.68 -3.41 22.53
N GLN A 200 -1.66 -3.28 23.40
CA GLN A 200 -1.08 -1.98 23.75
C GLN A 200 -0.50 -1.26 22.52
N GLY A 201 0.14 -2.01 21.63
CA GLY A 201 0.70 -1.49 20.38
C GLY A 201 -0.39 -1.09 19.39
N ILE A 202 -1.49 -1.86 19.31
CA ILE A 202 -2.66 -1.52 18.50
C ILE A 202 -3.22 -0.16 18.95
N ALA A 203 -3.58 -0.04 20.24
CA ALA A 203 -4.14 1.19 20.80
C ALA A 203 -3.18 2.39 20.62
N ARG A 204 -1.88 2.20 20.87
CA ARG A 204 -0.87 3.26 20.76
C ARG A 204 -0.75 3.79 19.33
N TRP A 205 -0.52 2.92 18.35
CA TRP A 205 -0.13 3.36 17.00
C TRP A 205 -1.32 3.85 16.19
N PHE A 206 -2.46 3.17 16.26
CA PHE A 206 -3.68 3.68 15.64
C PHE A 206 -4.18 4.94 16.34
N GLY A 207 -4.08 5.04 17.67
CA GLY A 207 -4.39 6.27 18.40
C GLY A 207 -3.50 7.44 17.97
N ALA A 208 -2.20 7.19 17.76
CA ALA A 208 -1.29 8.20 17.21
C ALA A 208 -1.68 8.61 15.78
N ALA A 209 -1.98 7.64 14.90
CA ALA A 209 -2.42 7.91 13.54
C ALA A 209 -3.69 8.79 13.50
N ALA A 210 -4.73 8.41 14.26
CA ALA A 210 -6.00 9.16 14.35
C ALA A 210 -5.81 10.61 14.80
N ASN A 211 -4.90 10.85 15.74
CA ASN A 211 -4.67 12.17 16.32
C ASN A 211 -3.57 12.97 15.62
N THR A 212 -3.00 12.45 14.53
CA THR A 212 -1.96 13.15 13.77
C THR A 212 -2.54 14.43 13.15
N PRO A 213 -1.94 15.63 13.39
CA PRO A 213 -2.36 16.87 12.75
C PRO A 213 -2.29 16.74 11.23
N GLY A 214 -3.35 17.13 10.51
CA GLY A 214 -3.40 17.02 9.05
C GLY A 214 -3.78 15.62 8.51
N ALA A 215 -4.04 14.63 9.36
CA ALA A 215 -4.58 13.33 8.94
C ALA A 215 -5.99 13.48 8.34
N HIS A 216 -6.27 12.73 7.28
CA HIS A 216 -7.55 12.82 6.58
C HIS A 216 -8.70 12.23 7.45
N PRO A 217 -9.91 12.84 7.48
CA PRO A 217 -11.02 12.32 8.29
C PRO A 217 -11.36 10.85 8.02
N ALA A 218 -11.27 10.40 6.77
CA ALA A 218 -11.50 8.99 6.42
C ALA A 218 -10.45 8.03 7.02
N GLN A 219 -9.18 8.44 7.13
CA GLN A 219 -8.13 7.65 7.80
C GLN A 219 -8.43 7.57 9.30
N ARG A 220 -8.77 8.72 9.91
CA ARG A 220 -9.07 8.83 11.34
C ARG A 220 -10.19 7.91 11.81
N ILE A 221 -11.23 7.68 10.99
CA ILE A 221 -12.33 6.77 11.33
C ILE A 221 -11.78 5.35 11.57
N GLY A 222 -11.04 4.81 10.60
CA GLY A 222 -10.44 3.48 10.73
C GLY A 222 -9.46 3.42 11.91
N ASP A 223 -8.61 4.44 12.05
CA ASP A 223 -7.64 4.53 13.14
C ASP A 223 -8.30 4.55 14.53
N TYR A 224 -9.35 5.35 14.74
CA TYR A 224 -10.06 5.34 16.03
C TYR A 224 -10.73 3.98 16.30
N LEU A 225 -11.36 3.35 15.30
CA LEU A 225 -11.98 2.03 15.47
C LEU A 225 -10.94 0.96 15.82
N GLN A 226 -9.77 0.96 15.18
CA GLN A 226 -8.71 0.01 15.48
C GLN A 226 -8.09 0.28 16.86
N ALA A 227 -7.90 1.55 17.23
CA ALA A 227 -7.43 1.92 18.56
C ALA A 227 -8.41 1.46 19.65
N ALA A 228 -9.71 1.63 19.41
CA ALA A 228 -10.78 1.13 20.28
C ALA A 228 -10.73 -0.41 20.42
N GLY A 229 -10.49 -1.14 19.33
CA GLY A 229 -10.28 -2.58 19.37
C GLY A 229 -9.10 -2.98 20.26
N GLY A 230 -7.95 -2.29 20.13
CA GLY A 230 -6.80 -2.51 21.00
C GLY A 230 -7.09 -2.26 22.48
N LEU A 231 -7.86 -1.20 22.80
CA LEU A 231 -8.31 -0.91 24.17
C LEU A 231 -9.25 -2.00 24.71
N ALA A 232 -10.18 -2.47 23.87
CA ALA A 232 -11.12 -3.52 24.23
C ALA A 232 -10.41 -4.85 24.53
N GLU A 233 -9.39 -5.22 23.75
CA GLU A 233 -8.55 -6.41 24.01
C GLU A 233 -7.77 -6.33 25.34
N MET A 234 -7.53 -5.13 25.86
CA MET A 234 -6.92 -4.92 27.19
C MET A 234 -7.96 -4.87 28.33
N GLY A 235 -9.25 -5.01 28.03
CA GLY A 235 -10.34 -4.88 29.00
C GLY A 235 -10.71 -3.43 29.34
N GLU A 236 -10.17 -2.43 28.62
CA GLU A 236 -10.47 -1.02 28.83
C GLU A 236 -11.76 -0.61 28.10
N HIS A 237 -12.87 -1.28 28.41
CA HIS A 237 -14.13 -1.16 27.66
C HIS A 237 -14.68 0.27 27.57
N ASP A 238 -14.68 1.03 28.67
CA ASP A 238 -15.16 2.41 28.67
C ASP A 238 -14.30 3.32 27.79
N ALA A 239 -12.98 3.09 27.77
CA ALA A 239 -12.07 3.84 26.91
C ALA A 239 -12.30 3.46 25.44
N ALA A 240 -12.45 2.16 25.15
CA ALA A 240 -12.75 1.65 23.83
C ALA A 240 -14.04 2.27 23.25
N LEU A 241 -15.13 2.29 24.02
CA LEU A 241 -16.41 2.90 23.60
C LEU A 241 -16.26 4.40 23.31
N ARG A 242 -15.61 5.16 24.21
CA ARG A 242 -15.36 6.59 23.99
C ARG A 242 -14.51 6.85 22.74
N THR A 243 -13.55 5.98 22.44
CA THR A 243 -12.71 6.08 21.24
C THR A 243 -13.52 5.74 19.99
N ALA A 244 -14.38 4.71 20.02
CA ALA A 244 -15.27 4.37 18.90
C ALA A 244 -16.26 5.51 18.58
N GLU A 245 -16.81 6.18 19.60
CA GLU A 245 -17.65 7.38 19.41
C GLU A 245 -16.93 8.52 18.67
N GLN A 246 -15.60 8.64 18.78
CA GLN A 246 -14.85 9.63 17.99
C GLN A 246 -14.86 9.30 16.50
N ALA A 247 -14.87 8.02 16.14
CA ALA A 247 -14.99 7.59 14.76
C ALA A 247 -16.37 7.93 14.19
N GLU A 248 -17.44 7.71 14.96
CA GLU A 248 -18.82 8.03 14.56
C GLU A 248 -19.01 9.52 14.25
N LYS A 249 -18.46 10.39 15.10
CA LYS A 249 -18.51 11.86 14.91
C LYS A 249 -17.84 12.34 13.62
N LEU A 250 -16.99 11.53 13.00
CA LEU A 250 -16.26 11.88 11.78
C LEU A 250 -16.96 11.39 10.49
N MET A 251 -17.98 10.53 10.58
CA MET A 251 -18.59 9.88 9.41
C MET A 251 -19.18 10.88 8.43
N ASP A 252 -19.99 11.84 8.92
CA ASP A 252 -20.62 12.86 8.07
C ASP A 252 -19.57 13.74 7.37
N LYS A 253 -18.51 14.10 8.10
CA LYS A 253 -17.41 14.90 7.56
C LYS A 253 -16.60 14.12 6.52
N ALA A 254 -16.37 12.83 6.73
CA ALA A 254 -15.64 11.99 5.78
C ALA A 254 -16.46 11.74 4.50
N ALA A 255 -17.79 11.61 4.61
CA ALA A 255 -18.67 11.33 3.48
C ALA A 255 -18.71 12.45 2.42
N VAL A 256 -18.43 13.69 2.81
CA VAL A 256 -18.43 14.86 1.91
C VAL A 256 -17.06 15.22 1.35
N LEU A 257 -16.00 14.54 1.81
CA LEU A 257 -14.63 14.77 1.35
C LEU A 257 -14.22 13.65 0.40
N SER A 258 -13.55 14.01 -0.70
CA SER A 258 -12.90 13.02 -1.53
C SER A 258 -11.76 12.38 -0.73
N PRO A 259 -11.65 11.03 -0.69
CA PRO A 259 -10.51 10.39 -0.07
C PRO A 259 -9.20 10.81 -0.79
N PRO A 260 -8.05 10.78 -0.09
CA PRO A 260 -6.76 10.99 -0.75
C PRO A 260 -6.61 10.03 -1.94
N GLU A 261 -6.07 10.50 -3.08
CA GLU A 261 -5.86 9.65 -4.26
C GLU A 261 -5.03 8.40 -3.94
N THR A 262 -4.13 8.52 -2.97
CA THR A 262 -3.25 7.45 -2.50
C THR A 262 -3.93 6.45 -1.57
N ALA A 263 -5.19 6.69 -1.15
CA ALA A 263 -5.96 5.87 -0.23
C ALA A 263 -7.32 5.48 -0.81
N TYR A 264 -7.33 5.07 -2.09
CA TYR A 264 -8.52 4.68 -2.85
C TYR A 264 -9.35 3.56 -2.18
N TRP A 265 -8.73 2.76 -1.29
CA TRP A 265 -9.38 1.68 -0.54
C TRP A 265 -10.24 2.17 0.63
N LEU A 266 -10.13 3.44 1.06
CA LEU A 266 -10.91 4.03 2.16
C LEU A 266 -12.36 4.29 1.76
N THR A 267 -13.11 3.21 1.53
CA THR A 267 -14.54 3.23 1.18
C THR A 267 -15.41 3.04 2.42
N PRO A 268 -16.70 3.41 2.37
CA PRO A 268 -17.64 3.07 3.43
C PRO A 268 -17.69 1.56 3.75
N ASN A 269 -17.52 0.69 2.74
CA ASN A 269 -17.48 -0.75 2.91
C ASN A 269 -16.19 -1.21 3.63
N PHE A 270 -15.05 -0.60 3.33
CA PHE A 270 -13.82 -0.83 4.07
C PHE A 270 -13.94 -0.40 5.53
N ASN A 271 -14.61 0.72 5.82
CA ASN A 271 -14.87 1.14 7.19
C ASN A 271 -15.73 0.13 7.97
N ARG A 272 -16.64 -0.60 7.29
CA ARG A 272 -17.39 -1.70 7.93
C ARG A 272 -16.46 -2.83 8.40
N LEU A 273 -15.37 -3.12 7.70
CA LEU A 273 -14.39 -4.11 8.16
C LEU A 273 -13.72 -3.67 9.48
N ASN A 274 -13.39 -2.38 9.59
CA ASN A 274 -12.84 -1.81 10.82
C ASN A 274 -13.85 -1.83 11.98
N MET A 275 -15.12 -1.53 11.72
CA MET A 275 -16.20 -1.68 12.71
C MET A 275 -16.33 -3.12 13.19
N GLY A 276 -16.27 -4.07 12.25
CA GLY A 276 -16.34 -5.50 12.54
C GLY A 276 -15.21 -5.98 13.45
N LEU A 277 -13.97 -5.53 13.22
CA LEU A 277 -12.84 -5.85 14.09
C LEU A 277 -12.99 -5.23 15.49
N CYS A 278 -13.42 -3.97 15.58
CA CYS A 278 -13.66 -3.28 16.86
C CYS A 278 -14.76 -3.97 17.69
N THR A 279 -15.90 -4.27 17.07
CA THR A 279 -17.04 -4.92 17.72
C THR A 279 -16.72 -6.36 18.13
N LEU A 280 -15.90 -7.08 17.34
CA LEU A 280 -15.38 -8.39 17.72
C LEU A 280 -14.53 -8.29 19.00
N ALA A 281 -13.62 -7.32 19.08
CA ALA A 281 -12.78 -7.09 20.26
C ALA A 281 -13.60 -6.69 21.50
N LEU A 282 -14.75 -6.03 21.32
CA LEU A 282 -15.71 -5.70 22.37
C LEU A 282 -16.61 -6.89 22.79
N GLY A 283 -16.47 -8.06 22.17
CA GLY A 283 -17.30 -9.22 22.44
C GLY A 283 -18.73 -9.14 21.88
N ARG A 284 -19.00 -8.20 20.96
CA ARG A 284 -20.31 -8.03 20.31
C ARG A 284 -20.39 -8.89 19.05
N TYR A 285 -20.40 -10.22 19.23
CA TYR A 285 -20.13 -11.19 18.16
C TYR A 285 -21.12 -11.15 16.99
N SER A 286 -22.43 -11.05 17.24
CA SER A 286 -23.43 -10.99 16.16
C SER A 286 -23.28 -9.74 15.28
N GLU A 287 -23.07 -8.57 15.91
CA GLU A 287 -22.85 -7.31 15.21
C GLU A 287 -21.51 -7.33 14.44
N ALA A 288 -20.46 -7.90 15.03
CA ALA A 288 -19.18 -8.10 14.36
C ALA A 288 -19.33 -8.94 13.09
N ALA A 289 -20.08 -10.05 13.16
CA ALA A 289 -20.33 -10.91 12.01
C ALA A 289 -21.08 -10.15 10.89
N ASP A 290 -22.06 -9.30 11.24
CA ASP A 290 -22.82 -8.52 10.27
C ASP A 290 -21.97 -7.44 9.58
N HIS A 291 -21.16 -6.72 10.35
CA HIS A 291 -20.21 -5.74 9.81
C HIS A 291 -19.19 -6.39 8.88
N LEU A 292 -18.55 -7.49 9.31
CA LEU A 292 -17.53 -8.19 8.53
C LEU A 292 -18.11 -8.81 7.26
N ARG A 293 -19.28 -9.46 7.35
CA ARG A 293 -19.97 -10.05 6.19
C ARG A 293 -20.32 -8.98 5.17
N THR A 294 -20.88 -7.86 5.61
CA THR A 294 -21.26 -6.78 4.68
C THR A 294 -20.05 -6.08 4.09
N GLY A 295 -19.01 -5.82 4.89
CA GLY A 295 -17.77 -5.21 4.41
C GLY A 295 -17.10 -6.07 3.34
N LEU A 296 -16.96 -7.38 3.59
CA LEU A 296 -16.35 -8.34 2.65
C LEU A 296 -17.17 -8.47 1.36
N ALA A 297 -18.50 -8.53 1.47
CA ALA A 297 -19.38 -8.61 0.29
C ALA A 297 -19.35 -7.34 -0.56
N GLY A 298 -19.07 -6.18 0.05
CA GLY A 298 -19.00 -4.88 -0.60
C GLY A 298 -17.63 -4.51 -1.17
N LEU A 299 -16.63 -5.39 -1.09
CA LEU A 299 -15.33 -5.18 -1.74
C LEU A 299 -15.46 -5.35 -3.26
N PRO A 300 -14.74 -4.54 -4.07
CA PRO A 300 -14.52 -4.81 -5.48
C PRO A 300 -14.01 -6.24 -5.71
N ASP A 301 -14.37 -6.86 -6.84
CA ASP A 301 -14.03 -8.25 -7.13
C ASP A 301 -12.52 -8.49 -7.08
N GLU A 302 -11.73 -7.52 -7.52
CA GLU A 302 -10.27 -7.56 -7.53
C GLU A 302 -9.65 -7.61 -6.13
N LEU A 303 -10.37 -7.10 -5.12
CA LEU A 303 -9.88 -7.01 -3.73
C LEU A 303 -10.37 -8.15 -2.83
N LYS A 304 -11.30 -8.99 -3.31
CA LYS A 304 -11.87 -10.09 -2.51
C LYS A 304 -10.84 -11.13 -2.10
N ASP A 305 -9.83 -11.33 -2.94
CA ASP A 305 -8.75 -12.30 -2.73
C ASP A 305 -7.40 -11.65 -2.40
N ALA A 306 -7.40 -10.33 -2.18
CA ALA A 306 -6.20 -9.64 -1.76
C ALA A 306 -5.69 -10.22 -0.42
N PRO A 307 -4.36 -10.39 -0.23
CA PRO A 307 -3.79 -11.00 0.97
C PRO A 307 -4.26 -10.35 2.27
N TRP A 308 -4.40 -9.02 2.29
CA TRP A 308 -4.86 -8.27 3.45
C TRP A 308 -6.31 -8.57 3.85
N ALA A 309 -7.16 -9.07 2.95
CA ALA A 309 -8.56 -9.37 3.27
C ALA A 309 -8.72 -10.63 4.15
N TRP A 310 -7.69 -11.49 4.21
CA TRP A 310 -7.76 -12.75 4.94
C TRP A 310 -8.01 -12.58 6.45
N GLU A 311 -7.45 -11.53 7.06
CA GLU A 311 -7.66 -11.26 8.48
C GLU A 311 -9.13 -10.99 8.81
N HIS A 312 -9.86 -10.36 7.90
CA HIS A 312 -11.28 -10.05 8.08
C HIS A 312 -12.14 -11.30 7.86
N LYS A 313 -11.74 -12.18 6.93
CA LYS A 313 -12.39 -13.48 6.73
C LYS A 313 -12.24 -14.36 7.98
N GLU A 314 -11.06 -14.38 8.60
CA GLU A 314 -10.81 -15.11 9.84
C GLU A 314 -11.54 -14.50 11.04
N ALA A 315 -11.57 -13.16 11.13
CA ALA A 315 -12.37 -12.46 12.14
C ALA A 315 -13.87 -12.80 12.01
N LEU A 316 -14.39 -12.91 10.78
CA LEU A 316 -15.79 -13.29 10.53
C LEU A 316 -16.06 -14.71 11.03
N ARG A 317 -15.16 -15.65 10.75
CA ARG A 317 -15.27 -17.03 11.24
C ARG A 317 -15.36 -17.07 12.77
N ARG A 318 -14.45 -16.37 13.45
CA ARG A 318 -14.44 -16.25 14.92
C ARG A 318 -15.72 -15.63 15.46
N ALA A 319 -16.22 -14.57 14.83
CA ALA A 319 -17.46 -13.91 15.24
C ALA A 319 -18.68 -14.83 15.12
N VAL A 320 -18.77 -15.60 14.03
CA VAL A 320 -19.87 -16.56 13.81
C VAL A 320 -19.81 -17.74 14.77
N GLU A 321 -18.62 -18.23 15.12
CA GLU A 321 -18.45 -19.34 16.06
C GLU A 321 -18.79 -18.97 17.51
N ALA A 322 -18.68 -17.69 17.86
CA ALA A 322 -18.92 -17.18 19.21
C ALA A 322 -20.33 -16.57 19.42
N ALA A 323 -21.08 -16.34 18.34
CA ALA A 323 -22.44 -15.78 18.35
C ALA A 323 -23.51 -16.86 18.58
#